data_AF-X1FL32-F1
#
_entry.id   AF-X1FL32-F1
#
_cell.length_a   1.000
_cell.length_b   1.000
_cell.length_c   1.000
_cell.angle_alpha   90.00
_cell.angle_beta   90.00
_cell.angle_gamma   90.00
#
_symmetry.space_group_name_H-M   'P 1'
#
loop_
_entity.id
_entity.type
_entity.pdbx_description
1 polymer ?
#
loop_
_entity_poly.entity_id
_entity_poly.type
_entity_poly.pdbx_seq_one_letter_code
_entity_poly.pdbx_strand_id
1 'polypeptide(L)'
;MDYAKIQEAAALKTEEEFAKLTPYIIPENHRFVYKTIGGTPHLDGSYTVFGEIVEGLELIDKIASVKTDDFDLPLENIIIIKMKRVRK
;
A
#
# COMPACT_ATOMS: atom_id res chain seq x y z
N MET A 1 15.74 -27.64 24.39
CA MET A 1 14.62 -26.79 23.98
C MET A 1 14.23 -27.21 22.58
N ASP A 2 13.07 -27.83 22.43
CA ASP A 2 12.60 -28.36 21.14
C ASP A 2 11.89 -27.22 20.39
N TYR A 3 12.65 -26.46 19.60
CA TYR A 3 12.17 -25.29 18.87
C TYR A 3 10.99 -25.63 17.93
N ALA A 4 10.92 -26.86 17.40
CA ALA A 4 9.83 -27.28 16.52
C ALA A 4 8.48 -27.30 17.25
N LYS A 5 8.44 -27.84 18.48
CA LYS A 5 7.23 -27.87 19.31
C LYS A 5 6.76 -26.48 19.73
N ILE A 6 7.70 -25.56 19.94
CA ILE A 6 7.38 -24.16 20.32
C ILE A 6 6.75 -23.43 19.12
N GLN A 7 7.27 -23.62 17.91
CA GLN A 7 6.70 -23.02 16.69
C GLN A 7 5.32 -23.60 16.38
N GLU A 8 5.15 -24.91 16.52
CA GLU A 8 3.86 -25.58 16.31
C GLU A 8 2.79 -25.09 17.30
N ALA A 9 3.12 -25.01 18.59
CA ALA A 9 2.20 -24.49 19.60
C ALA A 9 1.89 -22.99 19.43
N ALA A 10 2.85 -22.20 18.94
CA ALA A 10 2.64 -20.79 18.62
C ALA A 10 1.73 -20.62 17.40
N ALA A 11 1.90 -21.44 16.35
CA ALA A 11 1.04 -21.43 15.17
C ALA A 11 -0.40 -21.83 15.51
N LEU A 12 -0.60 -22.92 16.26
CA LEU A 12 -1.93 -23.37 16.74
C LEU A 12 -2.65 -22.29 17.55
N LYS A 13 -1.96 -21.66 18.52
CA LYS A 13 -2.54 -20.55 19.30
C LYS A 13 -2.87 -19.35 18.42
N THR A 14 -2.02 -19.06 17.45
CA THR A 14 -2.24 -17.97 16.50
C THR A 14 -3.49 -18.25 15.67
N GLU A 15 -3.65 -19.46 15.13
CA GLU A 15 -4.85 -19.89 14.42
C GLU A 15 -6.11 -19.84 15.28
N GLU A 16 -6.06 -20.31 16.54
CA GLU A 16 -7.18 -20.23 17.48
C GLU A 16 -7.61 -18.79 17.78
N GLU A 17 -6.65 -17.87 17.93
CA GLU A 17 -6.93 -16.45 18.15
C GLU A 17 -7.45 -15.77 16.88
N PHE A 18 -6.85 -16.05 15.72
CA PHE A 18 -7.34 -15.53 14.43
C PHE A 18 -8.75 -16.02 14.10
N ALA A 19 -9.10 -17.26 14.46
CA ALA A 19 -10.44 -17.81 14.27
C ALA A 19 -11.52 -17.10 15.12
N LYS A 20 -11.13 -16.43 16.22
CA LYS A 20 -12.04 -15.63 17.06
C LYS A 20 -12.21 -14.20 16.56
N LEU A 21 -11.29 -13.72 15.71
CA LEU A 21 -11.38 -12.37 15.17
C LEU A 21 -12.48 -12.30 14.13
N THR A 22 -13.32 -11.28 14.24
CA THR A 22 -14.21 -10.93 13.14
C THR A 22 -13.38 -10.33 12.00
N PRO A 23 -13.58 -10.75 10.74
CA PRO A 23 -12.86 -10.16 9.63
C PRO A 23 -13.21 -8.68 9.54
N TYR A 24 -12.18 -7.84 9.38
CA TYR A 24 -12.40 -6.42 9.15
C TYR A 24 -13.16 -6.22 7.84
N ILE A 25 -14.31 -5.56 7.93
CA ILE A 25 -15.13 -5.23 6.77
C ILE A 25 -14.92 -3.74 6.46
N ILE A 26 -14.35 -3.45 5.29
CA ILE A 26 -14.18 -2.07 4.82
C ILE A 26 -15.55 -1.38 4.78
N PRO A 27 -15.76 -0.22 5.44
CA PRO A 27 -17.02 0.52 5.44
C PRO A 27 -17.57 0.80 4.03
N GLU A 28 -18.89 0.91 3.90
CA GLU A 28 -19.55 1.07 2.59
C GLU A 28 -19.10 2.32 1.83
N ASN A 29 -19.01 3.45 2.52
CA ASN A 29 -18.53 4.72 1.96
C ASN A 29 -17.10 4.58 1.41
N HIS A 30 -16.21 3.86 2.08
CA HIS A 30 -14.84 3.64 1.61
C HIS A 30 -14.82 2.70 0.40
N ARG A 31 -15.61 1.61 0.42
CA ARG A 31 -15.73 0.71 -0.73
C ARG A 31 -16.24 1.44 -1.98
N PHE A 32 -17.16 2.38 -1.82
CA PHE A 32 -17.66 3.19 -2.94
C PHE A 32 -16.54 4.03 -3.56
N VAL A 33 -15.74 4.72 -2.75
CA VAL A 33 -14.58 5.51 -3.21
C VAL A 33 -13.58 4.63 -3.94
N TYR A 34 -13.20 3.48 -3.36
CA TYR A 34 -12.25 2.54 -3.98
C TYR A 34 -12.70 2.02 -5.35
N LYS A 35 -14.01 1.86 -5.55
CA LYS A 35 -14.57 1.39 -6.82
C LYS A 35 -14.73 2.47 -7.88
N THR A 36 -14.76 3.74 -7.50
CA THR A 36 -15.12 4.85 -8.39
C THR A 36 -13.94 5.75 -8.70
N ILE A 37 -13.27 6.25 -7.67
CA ILE A 37 -12.09 7.12 -7.79
C ILE A 37 -10.82 6.28 -7.85
N GLY A 38 -10.80 5.14 -7.15
CA GLY A 38 -9.65 4.23 -7.05
C GLY A 38 -9.02 4.23 -5.67
N GLY A 39 -7.82 3.67 -5.57
CA GLY A 39 -7.05 3.54 -4.33
C GLY A 39 -6.69 2.09 -3.99
N THR A 40 -5.92 1.92 -2.93
CA THR A 40 -5.28 0.63 -2.61
C THR A 40 -5.63 0.20 -1.18
N PRO A 41 -6.83 -0.39 -0.96
CA PRO A 41 -7.38 -0.64 0.38
C PRO A 41 -6.52 -1.54 1.27
N HIS A 42 -5.69 -2.40 0.69
CA HIS A 42 -4.80 -3.28 1.45
C HIS A 42 -3.61 -2.55 2.10
N LEU A 43 -3.38 -1.28 1.77
CA LEU A 43 -2.36 -0.44 2.41
C LEU A 43 -2.90 0.31 3.64
N ASP A 44 -4.23 0.36 3.82
CA ASP A 44 -4.87 1.04 4.94
C ASP A 44 -4.41 0.42 6.28
N GLY A 45 -4.08 1.27 7.24
CA GLY A 45 -3.60 0.86 8.57
C GLY A 45 -2.16 0.32 8.61
N SER A 46 -1.57 0.00 7.46
CA SER A 46 -0.18 -0.45 7.36
C SER A 46 0.80 0.67 6.96
N TYR A 47 0.31 1.72 6.27
CA TYR A 47 1.13 2.83 5.80
C TYR A 47 0.57 4.19 6.23
N THR A 48 1.44 5.08 6.70
CA THR A 48 1.08 6.45 7.09
C THR A 48 1.06 7.37 5.87
N VAL A 49 -0.09 7.98 5.59
CA VAL A 49 -0.21 9.05 4.58
C VAL A 49 0.38 10.34 5.14
N PHE A 50 1.41 10.90 4.49
CA PHE A 50 2.10 12.12 4.94
C PHE A 50 1.84 13.36 4.07
N GLY A 51 1.14 13.21 2.95
CA GLY A 51 0.83 14.30 2.03
C GLY A 51 -0.01 13.82 0.85
N GLU A 52 -0.46 14.80 0.06
CA GLU A 52 -1.23 14.58 -1.15
C GLU A 52 -0.70 15.45 -2.29
N ILE A 53 -0.96 15.05 -3.53
CA ILE A 53 -0.65 15.86 -4.71
C ILE A 53 -1.75 16.88 -4.91
N VAL A 54 -1.39 18.16 -4.87
CA VAL A 54 -2.34 19.27 -5.09
C VAL A 54 -2.39 19.72 -6.55
N GLU A 55 -1.32 19.48 -7.31
CA GLU A 55 -1.16 19.90 -8.70
C GLU A 55 -0.31 18.88 -9.48
N GLY A 56 -0.59 18.71 -10.78
CA GLY A 56 0.24 17.88 -11.67
C GLY A 56 -0.08 16.38 -11.69
N LEU A 57 -1.32 15.97 -11.37
CA LEU A 57 -1.74 14.56 -11.45
C LEU A 57 -1.50 13.93 -12.83
N GLU A 58 -1.74 14.67 -13.91
CA GLU A 58 -1.49 14.19 -15.29
C GLU A 58 -0.02 13.82 -15.56
N LEU A 59 0.93 14.43 -14.84
CA LEU A 59 2.35 14.08 -14.96
C LEU A 59 2.63 12.71 -14.35
N ILE A 60 1.92 12.36 -13.27
CA ILE A 60 2.06 11.06 -12.60
C ILE A 60 1.61 9.95 -13.54
N ASP A 61 0.48 10.12 -14.22
CA ASP A 61 0.00 9.13 -15.20
C ASP A 61 0.96 8.94 -16.38
N LYS A 62 1.62 10.03 -16.82
CA LYS A 62 2.67 9.96 -17.84
C LYS A 62 3.90 9.20 -17.36
N ILE A 63 4.32 9.40 -16.11
CA ILE A 63 5.43 8.66 -15.51
C ILE A 63 5.06 7.19 -15.32
N ALA A 64 3.85 6.89 -14.87
CA ALA A 64 3.38 5.52 -14.64
C ALA A 64 3.20 4.70 -15.93
N SER A 65 3.05 5.35 -17.08
CA SER A 65 2.85 4.71 -18.39
C SER A 65 4.13 4.51 -19.21
N VAL A 66 5.29 4.87 -18.66
CA VAL A 66 6.57 4.63 -19.35
C VAL A 66 6.89 3.14 -19.43
N LYS A 67 7.71 2.77 -20.41
CA LYS A 67 8.15 1.38 -20.57
C LYS A 67 9.06 0.98 -19.42
N THR A 68 8.82 -0.21 -18.88
CA THR A 68 9.61 -0.82 -17.83
C THR A 68 10.27 -2.11 -18.30
N ASP A 69 11.26 -2.58 -17.56
CA ASP A 69 11.81 -3.93 -17.68
C ASP A 69 10.97 -4.96 -16.90
N ASP A 70 11.46 -6.21 -16.84
CA ASP A 70 10.80 -7.33 -16.17
C ASP A 70 10.73 -7.20 -14.63
N PHE A 71 11.38 -6.18 -14.05
CA PHE A 71 11.39 -5.89 -12.62
C PHE A 71 10.68 -4.56 -12.31
N ASP A 72 9.83 -4.08 -13.22
CA ASP A 72 9.08 -2.83 -13.12
C ASP A 72 9.96 -1.56 -13.03
N LEU A 73 11.23 -1.63 -13.44
CA LEU A 73 12.11 -0.47 -13.49
C LEU A 73 11.96 0.25 -14.84
N PRO A 74 11.77 1.59 -14.88
CA PRO A 74 11.74 2.35 -16.12
C PRO A 74 13.00 2.14 -16.97
N LEU A 75 12.82 1.89 -18.28
CA LEU A 75 13.95 1.73 -19.22
C LEU A 75 14.79 3.01 -19.35
N GLU A 76 14.15 4.17 -19.17
CA GLU A 76 14.80 5.47 -19.09
C GLU A 76 14.56 6.07 -17.71
N ASN A 77 15.65 6.52 -17.06
CA ASN A 77 15.58 7.05 -15.70
C ASN A 77 14.81 8.38 -15.64
N ILE A 78 13.83 8.44 -14.75
CA ILE A 78 13.07 9.65 -14.43
C ILE A 78 13.55 10.17 -13.08
N ILE A 79 14.22 11.33 -13.08
CA ILE A 79 14.90 11.86 -11.89
C ILE A 79 14.33 13.21 -11.45
N ILE A 80 14.34 13.44 -10.14
CA ILE A 80 14.01 14.74 -9.56
C ILE A 80 15.23 15.65 -9.66
N ILE A 81 15.14 16.70 -10.47
CA ILE A 81 16.25 17.66 -10.67
C ILE A 81 16.35 18.65 -9.51
N LYS A 82 15.20 19.07 -8.97
CA LYS A 82 15.12 20.10 -7.93
C LYS A 82 13.86 19.94 -7.09
N MET A 83 14.01 20.12 -5.78
CA MET A 83 12.89 20.23 -4.84
C MET A 83 12.96 21.58 -4.13
N LYS A 84 11.81 22.24 -3.97
CA LYS A 84 11.70 23.50 -3.22
C LYS A 84 10.55 23.38 -2.23
N ARG A 85 10.84 23.65 -0.95
CA ARG A 85 9.77 23.80 0.04
C ARG A 85 9.02 25.10 -0.23
N VAL A 86 7.75 25.00 -0.59
CA VAL A 86 6.83 26.14 -0.66
C VAL A 86 6.15 26.25 0.70
N ARG A 87 6.28 27.40 1.37
CA ARG A 87 5.40 27.71 2.49
C ARG A 87 4.10 28.22 1.90
N LYS A 88 2.99 27.59 2.25
CA LYS A 88 1.66 28.11 1.99
C LYS A 88 1.31 29.16 3.04
#